data_AF-U6M0X9-F1
#
_entry.id   AF-U6M0X9-F1
#
_cell.length_a   1.000
_cell.length_b   1.000
_cell.length_c   1.000
_cell.angle_alpha   90.00
_cell.angle_beta   90.00
_cell.angle_gamma   90.00
#
_symmetry.space_group_name_H-M   'P 1'
#
loop_
_entity.id
_entity.type
_entity.pdbx_description
1 polymer ?
#
loop_
_entity_poly.entity_id
_entity_poly.type
_entity_poly.pdbx_seq_one_letter_code
_entity_poly.pdbx_strand_id
1 'polypeptide(L)'
;FLSGMDAAASFGEPLSKAAKLDPVYGEPELRKDFKNFREGGSPVKANDKSDMWSLGALLYEVLTGRSFQSLVVNGEFDETSRRTAAHELAHSGVRSAWKDLVLQLLELNREKRISAVEISHRLRNFLSVGPY
;
A
#
# COMPACT_ATOMS: atom_id res chain seq x y z
N PHE A 1 -0.69 16.05 -8.16
CA PHE A 1 -0.69 15.35 -9.45
C PHE A 1 -0.19 13.94 -9.21
N LEU A 2 -0.98 12.92 -9.56
CA LEU A 2 -0.51 11.54 -9.65
C LEU A 2 0.21 11.38 -10.99
N SER A 3 1.45 10.91 -10.97
CA SER A 3 2.30 10.64 -12.14
C SER A 3 2.98 9.27 -11.96
N GLY A 4 3.47 8.65 -13.04
CA GLY A 4 4.15 7.34 -12.98
C GLY A 4 3.25 6.12 -13.21
N MET A 5 2.20 6.25 -14.02
CA MET A 5 1.28 5.15 -14.38
C MET A 5 1.81 4.24 -15.51
N ASP A 6 3.12 4.16 -15.74
CA ASP A 6 3.71 3.37 -16.82
C ASP A 6 3.51 1.85 -16.67
N ALA A 7 3.09 1.42 -15.47
CA ALA A 7 2.70 0.05 -15.13
C ALA A 7 1.19 -0.11 -14.87
N ALA A 8 0.38 0.94 -15.07
CA ALA A 8 -1.06 0.87 -14.85
C ALA A 8 -1.73 -0.01 -15.92
N ALA A 9 -2.44 -1.04 -15.47
CA ALA A 9 -3.31 -1.86 -16.30
C ALA A 9 -4.72 -1.83 -15.72
N SER A 10 -5.73 -2.09 -16.55
CA SER A 10 -7.10 -2.19 -16.04
C SER A 10 -7.21 -3.35 -15.05
N PHE A 11 -8.10 -3.21 -14.06
CA PHE A 11 -8.33 -4.28 -13.09
C PHE A 11 -8.63 -5.61 -13.78
N GLY A 12 -7.95 -6.68 -13.36
CA GLY A 12 -8.10 -8.01 -13.93
C GLY A 12 -7.36 -8.26 -15.25
N GLU A 13 -6.74 -7.23 -15.84
CA GLU A 13 -5.90 -7.39 -17.04
C GLU A 13 -4.48 -7.84 -16.69
N PRO A 14 -3.82 -8.59 -17.60
CA PRO A 14 -2.42 -8.96 -17.44
C PRO A 14 -1.52 -7.72 -17.41
N LEU A 15 -0.60 -7.67 -16.46
CA LEU A 15 0.48 -6.71 -16.48
C LEU A 15 1.44 -7.01 -17.65
N SER A 16 1.92 -5.96 -18.32
CA SER A 16 2.95 -6.10 -19.35
C SER A 16 4.25 -6.63 -18.76
N LYS A 17 4.95 -7.53 -19.47
CA LYS A 17 6.31 -7.98 -19.06
C LYS A 17 7.33 -6.84 -19.00
N ALA A 18 7.05 -5.73 -19.68
CA ALA A 18 7.89 -4.53 -19.66
C ALA A 18 7.55 -3.56 -18.50
N ALA A 19 6.47 -3.82 -17.74
CA ALA A 19 6.11 -2.98 -16.61
C ALA A 19 7.22 -2.98 -15.55
N LYS A 20 7.55 -1.78 -15.05
CA LYS A 20 8.48 -1.60 -13.94
C LYS A 20 7.68 -1.42 -12.66
N LEU A 21 7.70 -2.43 -11.79
CA LEU A 21 7.19 -2.29 -10.44
C LEU A 21 8.20 -1.51 -9.60
N ASP A 22 7.73 -0.48 -8.91
CA ASP A 22 8.54 0.20 -7.92
C ASP A 22 8.82 -0.77 -6.75
N PRO A 23 10.08 -1.00 -6.37
CA PRO A 23 10.42 -1.95 -5.33
C PRO A 23 10.00 -1.48 -3.93
N VAL A 24 9.77 -0.19 -3.72
CA VAL A 24 9.38 0.41 -2.43
C VAL A 24 7.87 0.45 -2.29
N TYR A 25 7.16 0.91 -3.32
CA TYR A 25 5.71 1.10 -3.27
C TYR A 25 4.92 -0.10 -3.79
N GLY A 26 5.56 -1.04 -4.49
CA GLY A 26 4.92 -2.25 -4.98
C GLY A 26 4.54 -3.20 -3.85
N GLU A 27 3.29 -3.66 -3.86
CA GLU A 27 2.81 -4.68 -2.93
C GLU A 27 3.73 -5.94 -2.94
N PRO A 28 4.09 -6.50 -1.78
CA PRO A 28 4.94 -7.70 -1.68
C PRO A 28 4.46 -8.89 -2.52
N GLU A 29 3.17 -9.24 -2.44
CA GLU A 29 2.59 -10.35 -3.20
C GLU A 29 2.66 -10.10 -4.71
N LEU A 30 2.33 -8.88 -5.16
CA LEU A 30 2.40 -8.49 -6.57
C LEU A 30 3.83 -8.60 -7.11
N ARG A 31 4.84 -8.20 -6.32
CA ARG A 31 6.25 -8.30 -6.70
C ARG A 31 6.70 -9.75 -6.86
N LYS A 32 6.28 -10.63 -5.96
CA LYS A 32 6.55 -12.08 -6.04
C LYS A 32 5.91 -12.70 -7.28
N ASP A 33 4.64 -12.40 -7.52
CA ASP A 33 3.91 -12.89 -8.69
C ASP A 33 4.56 -12.39 -9.99
N PHE A 34 4.98 -11.12 -10.02
CA PHE A 34 5.57 -10.51 -11.21
C PHE A 34 6.96 -11.06 -11.53
N LYS A 35 7.76 -11.36 -10.50
CA LYS A 35 9.03 -12.08 -10.67
C LYS A 35 8.79 -13.45 -11.32
N ASN A 36 7.83 -14.22 -10.81
CA ASN A 36 7.47 -15.52 -11.38
C ASN A 36 7.01 -15.40 -12.84
N PHE A 37 6.20 -14.39 -13.17
CA PHE A 37 5.76 -14.14 -14.55
C PHE A 37 6.92 -13.82 -15.50
N ARG A 38 7.91 -13.05 -15.04
CA ARG A 38 9.11 -12.74 -15.82
C ARG A 38 9.98 -13.98 -16.08
N GLU A 39 9.99 -14.92 -15.15
CA GLU A 39 10.70 -16.20 -15.26
C GLU A 39 9.95 -17.26 -16.10
N GLY A 40 8.81 -16.88 -16.71
CA GLY A 40 8.03 -17.75 -17.59
C GLY A 40 6.75 -18.33 -16.97
N GLY A 41 6.41 -17.92 -15.75
CA GLY A 41 5.15 -18.26 -15.10
C GLY A 41 3.92 -17.59 -15.72
N SER A 42 2.77 -17.78 -15.07
CA SER A 42 1.48 -17.23 -15.52
C SER A 42 1.44 -15.70 -15.46
N PRO A 43 0.69 -15.03 -16.37
CA PRO A 43 0.49 -13.58 -16.31
C PRO A 43 -0.10 -13.11 -14.99
N VAL A 44 0.53 -12.09 -14.39
CA VAL A 44 0.01 -11.43 -13.19
C VAL A 44 -1.09 -10.47 -13.58
N LYS A 45 -2.18 -10.49 -12.83
CA LYS A 45 -3.30 -9.58 -13.04
C LYS A 45 -3.21 -8.40 -12.07
N ALA A 46 -3.57 -7.21 -12.54
CA ALA A 46 -3.75 -6.06 -11.68
C ALA A 46 -4.84 -6.36 -10.63
N ASN A 47 -4.53 -6.09 -9.35
CA ASN A 47 -5.42 -6.31 -8.22
C ASN A 47 -5.60 -4.99 -7.46
N ASP A 48 -6.84 -4.63 -7.14
CA ASP A 48 -7.23 -3.39 -6.46
C ASP A 48 -6.58 -3.23 -5.09
N LYS A 49 -6.29 -4.34 -4.39
CA LYS A 49 -5.56 -4.34 -3.12
C LYS A 49 -4.11 -3.89 -3.26
N SER A 50 -3.52 -3.97 -4.46
CA SER A 50 -2.18 -3.45 -4.73
C SER A 50 -2.17 -1.93 -4.64
N ASP A 51 -3.21 -1.27 -5.16
CA ASP A 51 -3.36 0.18 -5.06
C ASP A 51 -3.61 0.61 -3.61
N MET A 52 -4.33 -0.21 -2.83
CA MET A 52 -4.54 0.04 -1.40
C MET A 52 -3.23 -0.02 -0.60
N TRP A 53 -2.30 -0.90 -0.97
CA TRP A 53 -0.96 -0.93 -0.38
C TRP A 53 -0.22 0.38 -0.66
N SER A 54 -0.17 0.80 -1.93
CA SER A 54 0.50 2.04 -2.35
C SER A 54 -0.09 3.26 -1.62
N LEU A 55 -1.41 3.29 -1.44
CA LEU A 55 -2.08 4.32 -0.64
C LEU A 55 -1.63 4.30 0.83
N GLY A 56 -1.48 3.11 1.43
CA GLY A 56 -0.96 2.96 2.79
C GLY A 56 0.45 3.50 2.96
N ALA A 57 1.33 3.18 2.01
CA ALA A 57 2.70 3.70 1.99
C ALA A 57 2.71 5.23 1.90
N LEU A 58 1.95 5.82 0.97
CA LEU A 58 1.86 7.28 0.82
C LEU A 58 1.28 7.96 2.06
N LEU A 59 0.21 7.41 2.66
CA LEU A 59 -0.38 7.98 3.87
C LEU A 59 0.58 7.92 5.05
N TYR A 60 1.35 6.84 5.18
CA TYR A 60 2.42 6.78 6.18
C TYR A 60 3.42 7.93 5.99
N GLU A 61 3.91 8.17 4.77
CA GLU A 61 4.90 9.23 4.51
C GLU A 61 4.33 10.62 4.81
N VAL A 62 3.09 10.88 4.40
CA VAL A 62 2.41 12.16 4.66
C VAL A 62 2.20 12.39 6.15
N LEU A 63 1.80 11.36 6.90
CA LEU A 63 1.43 11.50 8.32
C LEU A 63 2.64 11.52 9.26
N THR A 64 3.75 10.89 8.87
CA THR A 64 4.95 10.80 9.71
C THR A 64 6.08 11.72 9.25
N GLY A 65 6.06 12.18 7.99
CA GLY A 65 7.18 12.89 7.36
C GLY A 65 8.40 12.02 7.09
N ARG A 66 8.29 10.70 7.27
CA ARG A 66 9.38 9.72 7.09
C ARG A 66 9.21 9.01 5.75
N SER A 67 10.31 8.58 5.16
CA SER A 67 10.25 7.75 3.95
C SER A 67 9.80 6.34 4.27
N PHE A 68 8.82 5.83 3.53
CA PHE A 68 8.34 4.45 3.64
C PHE A 68 9.45 3.46 3.28
N GLN A 69 10.41 3.86 2.43
CA GLN A 69 11.58 3.04 2.11
C GLN A 69 12.39 2.66 3.36
N SER A 70 12.40 3.49 4.41
CA SER A 70 13.10 3.18 5.66
C SER A 70 12.51 1.97 6.40
N LEU A 71 11.24 1.63 6.12
CA LEU A 71 10.56 0.45 6.64
C LEU A 71 10.80 -0.79 5.78
N VAL A 72 11.34 -0.63 4.58
CA VAL A 72 11.56 -1.75 3.65
C VAL A 72 13.00 -2.22 3.76
N VAL A 73 13.23 -3.32 4.46
CA VAL A 73 14.57 -3.90 4.68
C VAL A 73 14.84 -4.97 3.62
N ASN A 74 15.93 -4.85 2.87
CA ASN A 74 16.27 -5.76 1.76
C ASN A 74 15.17 -5.91 0.70
N GLY A 75 14.34 -4.88 0.51
CA GLY A 75 13.19 -4.93 -0.39
C GLY A 75 11.98 -5.64 0.21
N GLU A 76 11.99 -6.04 1.48
CA GLU A 76 10.85 -6.69 2.12
C GLU A 76 10.22 -5.78 3.17
N PHE A 77 8.89 -5.82 3.23
CA PHE A 77 8.11 -5.24 4.30
C PHE A 77 7.46 -6.41 5.03
N ASP A 78 7.80 -6.59 6.29
CA ASP A 78 7.37 -7.70 7.14
C ASP A 78 6.61 -7.20 8.38
N GLU A 79 6.35 -8.11 9.32
CA GLU A 79 5.65 -7.75 10.56
C GLU A 79 6.49 -6.82 11.45
N THR A 80 7.82 -6.92 11.40
CA THR A 80 8.73 -6.01 12.11
C THR A 80 8.63 -4.59 11.55
N SER A 81 8.59 -4.49 10.22
CA SER A 81 8.40 -3.25 9.46
C SER A 81 7.05 -2.62 9.81
N ARG A 82 5.98 -3.43 9.85
CA ARG A 82 4.64 -2.99 10.26
C ARG A 82 4.57 -2.47 11.69
N ARG A 83 5.24 -3.14 12.64
CA ARG A 83 5.33 -2.69 14.03
C ARG A 83 6.10 -1.37 14.15
N THR A 84 7.16 -1.21 13.38
CA THR A 84 7.93 0.05 13.31
C THR A 84 7.05 1.17 12.79
N ALA A 85 6.30 0.94 11.71
CA ALA A 85 5.33 1.90 11.19
C ALA A 85 4.28 2.29 12.26
N ALA A 86 3.74 1.30 12.99
CA ALA A 86 2.77 1.54 14.06
C ALA A 86 3.33 2.39 15.19
N HIS A 87 4.61 2.21 15.53
CA HIS A 87 5.32 2.99 16.52
C HIS A 87 5.52 4.43 16.05
N GLU A 88 6.01 4.63 14.82
CA GLU A 88 6.26 5.97 14.28
C GLU A 88 4.97 6.77 14.08
N LEU A 89 3.89 6.14 13.63
CA LEU A 89 2.56 6.77 13.55
C LEU A 89 2.08 7.23 14.92
N ALA A 90 2.31 6.44 15.97
CA ALA A 90 1.94 6.82 17.33
C ALA A 90 2.76 8.02 17.85
N HIS A 91 4.03 8.12 17.47
CA HIS A 91 4.91 9.23 17.85
C HIS A 91 4.69 10.51 17.03
N SER A 92 3.95 10.42 15.92
CA SER A 92 3.69 11.55 15.02
C SER A 92 2.47 12.39 15.43
N GLY A 93 1.84 12.10 16.57
CA GLY A 93 0.65 12.83 17.06
C GLY A 93 -0.61 12.61 16.21
N VAL A 94 -0.60 11.60 15.34
CA VAL A 94 -1.69 11.28 14.41
C VAL A 94 -2.87 10.67 15.18
N ARG A 95 -4.10 11.06 14.82
CA ARG A 95 -5.32 10.48 15.43
C ARG A 95 -5.33 8.95 15.24
N SER A 96 -5.79 8.22 16.26
CA SER A 96 -5.87 6.75 16.23
C SER A 96 -6.53 6.20 14.97
N ALA A 97 -7.59 6.86 14.50
CA ALA A 97 -8.33 6.44 13.32
C ALA A 97 -7.49 6.44 12.03
N TRP A 98 -6.57 7.39 11.88
CA TRP A 98 -5.63 7.45 10.75
C TRP A 98 -4.53 6.40 10.87
N LYS A 99 -4.02 6.18 12.09
CA LYS A 99 -3.06 5.09 12.36
C LYS A 99 -3.67 3.73 11.98
N ASP A 100 -4.89 3.45 12.44
CA ASP A 100 -5.57 2.19 12.17
C ASP A 100 -5.82 1.98 10.68
N LEU A 101 -6.20 3.06 9.97
CA LEU A 101 -6.36 3.03 8.52
C LEU A 101 -5.05 2.66 7.81
N VAL A 102 -3.94 3.35 8.13
CA VAL A 102 -2.63 3.06 7.53
C VAL A 102 -2.22 1.61 7.79
N LEU A 103 -2.38 1.11 9.02
CA LEU A 103 -2.02 -0.26 9.36
C LEU A 103 -2.91 -1.33 8.69
N GLN A 104 -4.15 -0.99 8.34
CA GLN A 104 -5.03 -1.88 7.57
C GLN A 104 -4.75 -1.85 6.06
N LEU A 105 -4.24 -0.73 5.55
CA LEU A 105 -3.74 -0.63 4.17
C LEU A 105 -2.42 -1.39 4.01
N LEU A 106 -1.55 -1.34 5.01
CA LEU A 106 -0.29 -2.08 5.08
C LEU A 106 -0.45 -3.49 5.68
N GLU A 107 -1.64 -4.09 5.54
CA GLU A 107 -1.86 -5.48 5.90
C GLU A 107 -1.11 -6.40 4.92
N LEU A 108 -0.27 -7.28 5.49
CA LEU A 108 0.58 -8.20 4.74
C LEU A 108 -0.23 -9.23 3.97
N ASN A 109 -1.33 -9.69 4.55
CA ASN A 109 -2.24 -10.61 3.88
C ASN A 109 -3.21 -9.82 2.97
N ARG A 110 -3.05 -9.93 1.66
CA ARG A 110 -3.87 -9.22 0.65
C ARG A 110 -5.38 -9.38 0.87
N GLU A 111 -5.85 -10.56 1.25
CA GLU A 111 -7.27 -10.84 1.47
C GLU A 111 -7.84 -10.13 2.72
N LYS A 112 -6.99 -9.89 3.72
CA LYS A 112 -7.35 -9.16 4.94
C LYS A 112 -7.19 -7.65 4.80
N ARG A 113 -6.48 -7.18 3.77
CA ARG A 113 -6.26 -5.76 3.52
C ARG A 113 -7.58 -5.06 3.26
N ILE A 114 -7.74 -3.86 3.78
CA ILE A 114 -8.96 -3.06 3.59
C ILE A 114 -9.24 -2.80 2.09
N SER A 115 -10.51 -2.81 1.67
CA SER A 115 -10.91 -2.52 0.27
C SER A 115 -11.17 -1.04 0.04
N ALA A 116 -11.14 -0.61 -1.22
CA ALA A 116 -11.49 0.76 -1.61
C ALA A 116 -12.91 1.18 -1.18
N VAL A 117 -13.86 0.24 -1.23
CA VAL A 117 -15.25 0.46 -0.79
C VAL A 117 -15.28 0.75 0.71
N GLU A 118 -14.62 -0.08 1.52
CA GLU A 118 -14.54 0.07 2.98
C GLU A 118 -13.88 1.40 3.37
N ILE A 119 -12.79 1.80 2.70
CA ILE A 119 -12.12 3.09 2.92
C ILE A 119 -13.06 4.25 2.60
N SER A 120 -13.78 4.19 1.48
CA SER A 120 -14.69 5.25 1.06
C SER A 120 -15.83 5.48 2.06
N HIS A 121 -16.26 4.43 2.76
CA HIS A 121 -17.19 4.57 3.88
C HIS A 121 -16.54 5.22 5.10
N ARG A 122 -15.30 4.85 5.45
CA ARG A 122 -14.59 5.40 6.61
C ARG A 122 -14.13 6.84 6.44
N LEU A 123 -13.61 7.21 5.27
CA LEU A 123 -13.17 8.58 4.98
C LEU A 123 -14.34 9.58 5.06
N ARG A 124 -15.54 9.17 4.62
CA ARG A 124 -16.76 9.98 4.81
C ARG A 124 -17.03 10.27 6.28
N ASN A 125 -16.80 9.30 7.16
CA ASN A 125 -16.96 9.47 8.61
C ASN A 125 -15.82 10.30 9.24
N PHE A 126 -14.61 10.29 8.68
CA PHE A 126 -13.51 11.13 9.18
C PHE A 126 -13.66 12.60 8.80
N LEU A 127 -14.25 12.88 7.63
CA LEU A 127 -14.44 14.23 7.11
C LEU A 127 -15.76 14.87 7.56
N SER A 128 -16.75 14.09 7.98
CA SER A 128 -18.01 14.60 8.53
C SER A 128 -17.91 15.03 9.99
N VAL A 129 -16.85 14.64 10.69
CA VAL A 129 -16.54 15.14 12.05
C VAL A 129 -15.65 16.37 11.90
N GLY A 130 -16.29 17.54 11.81
CA GLY A 130 -15.64 18.85 11.68
C GLY A 130 -14.73 19.22 12.86
N PRO A 131 -13.96 20.31 12.74
CA PRO A 131 -13.00 20.73 13.75
C PRO A 131 -13.75 21.17 15.01
N TYR A 132 -13.38 20.60 16.16
CA TYR A 132 -13.58 21.25 17.46
C TYR A 132 -12.43 22.23 17.67
#